data_AF-A0A933N0R3-F1
#
_entry.id   AF-A0A933N0R3-F1
#
_cell.length_a   1.000
_cell.length_b   1.000
_cell.length_c   1.000
_cell.angle_alpha   90.00
_cell.angle_beta   90.00
_cell.angle_gamma   90.00
#
_symmetry.space_group_name_H-M   'P 1'
#
loop_
_entity.id
_entity.type
_entity.pdbx_description
1 polymer ?
#
loop_
_entity_poly.entity_id
_entity_poly.type
_entity_poly.pdbx_seq_one_letter_code
_entity_poly.pdbx_strand_id
1 'polypeptide(L)'
;MPDTNGNGTHEELTTPSPQLRQEIERGLEFANVMNSINMDQAKETIASVQALTNVLLQNGIIKTEDLTKSLEQARERVAQHPMPVVRLANMGDKYAEGQTVEIDCASRIPLCQARCCTFKFYLTKQDLDERVARWDYGNPYWIKQNADGYCAHSDGQTRACKIHAQRPHVCRVYDCRNDKRVWLDFENRIPAPMPDTSGDAPVAMADVMLRQAEINAANGDNEKVRINE
;
A
#
# COMPACT_ATOMS: atom_id res chain seq x y z
N MET A 1 -39.08 37.16 -31.93
CA MET A 1 -37.64 36.89 -31.79
C MET A 1 -37.06 38.00 -30.93
N PRO A 2 -36.50 37.62 -29.78
CA PRO A 2 -35.06 37.77 -29.61
C PRO A 2 -34.40 36.49 -29.08
N ASP A 3 -33.14 36.33 -29.47
CA ASP A 3 -32.29 35.16 -29.32
C ASP A 3 -31.85 34.91 -27.86
N THR A 4 -32.03 33.68 -27.40
CA THR A 4 -31.43 33.16 -26.16
C THR A 4 -30.01 32.69 -26.45
N ASN A 5 -29.03 33.56 -26.23
CA ASN A 5 -27.61 33.16 -26.19
C ASN A 5 -27.35 32.28 -24.96
N GLY A 6 -27.20 30.98 -25.20
CA GLY A 6 -26.66 30.03 -24.24
C GLY A 6 -25.18 30.31 -24.01
N ASN A 7 -24.87 30.92 -22.87
CA ASN A 7 -23.50 31.10 -22.40
C ASN A 7 -23.07 29.81 -21.68
N GLY A 8 -22.63 28.82 -22.45
CA GLY A 8 -21.96 27.64 -21.93
C GLY A 8 -20.59 28.04 -21.38
N THR A 9 -20.47 28.10 -20.06
CA THR A 9 -19.18 28.22 -19.38
C THR A 9 -18.38 26.95 -19.66
N HIS A 10 -17.53 26.98 -20.68
CA HIS A 10 -16.47 25.99 -20.84
C HIS A 10 -15.51 26.16 -19.66
N GLU A 11 -15.61 25.24 -18.71
CA GLU A 11 -14.66 25.05 -17.62
C GLU A 11 -13.28 24.84 -18.25
N GLU A 12 -12.43 25.87 -18.14
CA GLU A 12 -11.10 25.90 -18.71
C GLU A 12 -10.27 24.78 -18.05
N LEU A 13 -10.00 23.71 -18.82
CA LEU A 13 -9.17 22.59 -18.36
C LEU A 13 -7.78 23.10 -18.02
N THR A 14 -7.53 23.29 -16.73
CA THR A 14 -6.25 23.75 -16.21
C THR A 14 -5.19 22.69 -16.45
N THR A 15 -4.09 23.07 -17.07
CA THR A 15 -2.98 22.16 -17.36
C THR A 15 -2.37 21.65 -16.04
N PRO A 16 -2.05 20.35 -15.91
CA PRO A 16 -1.44 19.80 -14.68
C PRO A 16 -0.16 20.54 -14.31
N SER A 17 0.05 20.79 -13.01
CA SER A 17 1.30 21.38 -12.54
C SER A 17 2.51 20.49 -12.90
N PRO A 18 3.71 21.07 -13.07
CA PRO A 18 4.92 20.29 -13.37
C PRO A 18 5.18 19.16 -12.38
N GLN A 19 4.92 19.40 -11.09
CA GLN A 19 5.08 18.40 -10.03
C GLN A 19 4.07 17.24 -10.19
N LEU A 20 2.80 17.56 -10.47
CA LEU A 20 1.77 16.54 -10.69
C LEU A 20 2.08 15.71 -11.94
N ARG A 21 2.57 16.35 -13.01
CA ARG A 21 3.01 15.65 -14.22
C ARG A 21 4.11 14.65 -13.93
N GLN A 22 5.15 15.07 -13.20
CA GLN A 22 6.27 14.19 -12.82
C GLN A 22 5.81 13.01 -11.96
N GLU A 23 4.84 13.23 -11.06
CA GLU A 23 4.28 12.17 -10.24
C GLU A 23 3.47 11.16 -11.06
N ILE A 24 2.68 11.62 -12.03
CA ILE A 24 1.93 10.77 -12.96
C ILE A 24 2.89 9.96 -13.84
N GLU A 25 3.91 10.61 -14.41
CA GLU A 25 4.95 9.97 -15.22
C GLU A 25 5.62 8.85 -14.43
N ARG A 26 6.04 9.12 -13.20
CA ARG A 26 6.65 8.11 -12.31
C ARG A 26 5.70 6.96 -11.99
N GLY A 27 4.42 7.25 -11.76
CA GLY A 27 3.40 6.20 -11.52
C GLY A 27 3.17 5.31 -12.74
N LEU A 28 3.13 5.90 -13.94
CA LEU A 28 3.00 5.18 -15.21
C LEU A 28 4.25 4.36 -15.53
N GLU A 29 5.45 4.92 -15.30
CA GLU A 29 6.71 4.18 -15.43
C GLU A 29 6.73 2.96 -14.51
N PHE A 30 6.37 3.13 -13.24
CA PHE A 30 6.27 2.02 -12.31
C PHE A 30 5.25 0.97 -12.78
N ALA A 31 4.05 1.38 -13.18
CA ALA A 31 3.03 0.46 -13.69
C ALA A 31 3.51 -0.30 -14.94
N ASN A 32 4.19 0.38 -15.86
CA ASN A 32 4.74 -0.23 -17.08
C ASN A 32 5.87 -1.22 -16.77
N VAL A 33 6.78 -0.87 -15.86
CA VAL A 33 7.85 -1.75 -15.41
C VAL A 33 7.27 -2.99 -14.73
N MET A 34 6.32 -2.80 -13.81
CA MET A 34 5.68 -3.92 -13.10
C MET A 34 4.88 -4.80 -14.05
N ASN A 35 4.16 -4.23 -15.01
CA ASN A 35 3.49 -5.00 -16.05
C ASN A 35 4.48 -5.79 -16.90
N SER A 36 5.62 -5.19 -17.27
CA SER A 36 6.67 -5.86 -18.04
C SER A 36 7.27 -7.04 -17.27
N ILE A 37 7.62 -6.84 -15.99
CA ILE A 37 8.13 -7.90 -15.11
C ILE A 37 7.10 -9.03 -14.96
N ASN A 38 5.84 -8.69 -14.69
CA ASN A 38 4.77 -9.67 -14.54
C ASN A 38 4.55 -10.46 -15.85
N MET A 39 4.62 -9.80 -17.00
CA MET A 39 4.50 -10.45 -18.30
C MET A 39 5.66 -11.42 -18.56
N ASP A 40 6.89 -11.04 -18.22
CA ASP A 40 8.05 -11.89 -18.45
C ASP A 40 8.07 -13.10 -17.49
N GLN A 41 7.72 -12.90 -16.21
CA GLN A 41 7.54 -14.01 -15.27
C GLN A 41 6.42 -14.96 -15.70
N ALA A 42 5.31 -14.43 -16.23
CA ALA A 42 4.21 -15.23 -16.75
C ALA A 42 4.65 -16.06 -17.96
N LYS A 43 5.41 -15.49 -18.91
CA LYS A 43 5.95 -16.22 -20.07
C LYS A 43 6.86 -17.36 -19.63
N GLU A 44 7.78 -17.12 -18.70
CA GLU A 44 8.72 -18.14 -18.22
C GLU A 44 7.98 -19.29 -17.50
N THR A 45 6.96 -18.95 -16.71
CA THR A 45 6.10 -19.93 -16.04
C THR A 45 5.33 -20.77 -17.05
N ILE A 46 4.74 -20.14 -18.07
CA ILE A 46 4.00 -20.84 -19.14
C ILE A 46 4.95 -21.78 -19.89
N ALA A 47 6.14 -21.31 -20.27
CA ALA A 47 7.14 -22.11 -20.97
C ALA A 47 7.57 -23.32 -20.13
N SER A 48 7.85 -23.11 -18.84
CA SER A 48 8.24 -24.17 -17.90
C SER A 48 7.14 -25.23 -17.74
N VAL A 49 5.89 -24.81 -17.55
CA VAL A 49 4.74 -25.72 -17.42
C VAL A 49 4.50 -26.50 -18.72
N GLN A 50 4.61 -25.86 -19.88
CA GLN A 50 4.50 -26.52 -21.18
C GLN A 50 5.61 -27.55 -21.40
N ALA A 51 6.86 -27.19 -21.12
CA ALA A 51 8.01 -28.08 -21.24
C ALA A 51 7.84 -29.31 -20.33
N LEU A 52 7.47 -29.11 -19.06
CA LEU A 52 7.22 -30.20 -18.12
C LEU A 52 6.06 -31.10 -18.59
N THR A 53 4.95 -30.50 -19.04
CA THR A 53 3.79 -31.24 -19.55
C THR A 53 4.17 -32.12 -20.74
N ASN A 54 4.95 -31.57 -21.67
CA ASN A 54 5.43 -32.32 -22.83
C ASN A 54 6.31 -33.50 -22.43
N VAL A 55 7.25 -33.30 -21.49
CA VAL A 55 8.11 -34.37 -20.97
C VAL A 55 7.29 -35.48 -20.30
N LEU A 56 6.29 -35.12 -19.50
CA LEU A 56 5.45 -36.10 -18.78
C LEU A 56 4.57 -36.91 -19.74
N LEU A 57 3.99 -36.26 -20.77
CA LEU A 57 3.18 -36.93 -21.80
C LEU A 57 4.03 -37.83 -22.70
N GLN A 58 5.19 -37.35 -23.16
CA GLN A 58 6.08 -38.12 -24.04
C GLN A 58 6.63 -39.38 -23.37
N ASN A 59 6.89 -39.33 -22.07
CA ASN A 59 7.32 -40.49 -21.29
C ASN A 59 6.14 -41.37 -20.82
N GLY A 60 4.89 -41.03 -21.16
CA GLY A 60 3.70 -41.79 -20.77
C GLY A 60 3.39 -41.79 -19.28
N ILE A 61 3.95 -40.84 -18.52
CA ILE A 61 3.78 -40.74 -17.06
C ILE A 61 2.36 -40.25 -16.73
N ILE A 62 1.82 -39.35 -17.56
CA ILE A 62 0.45 -38.84 -17.44
C ILE A 62 -0.29 -39.01 -18.77
N LYS A 63 -1.63 -39.05 -18.72
CA LYS A 63 -2.49 -39.05 -19.91
C LYS A 63 -3.10 -37.68 -20.14
N THR A 64 -3.38 -37.34 -21.40
CA THR A 64 -4.01 -36.07 -21.79
C THR A 64 -5.38 -35.85 -21.12
N GLU A 65 -6.16 -36.92 -20.95
CA GLU A 65 -7.47 -36.91 -20.30
C GLU A 65 -7.36 -36.51 -18.82
N ASP A 66 -6.41 -37.11 -18.09
CA ASP A 66 -6.17 -36.85 -16.67
C ASP A 66 -5.67 -35.42 -16.43
N LEU A 67 -4.82 -34.92 -17.33
CA LEU A 67 -4.34 -33.54 -17.31
C LEU A 67 -5.49 -32.54 -17.52
N THR A 68 -6.35 -32.80 -18.49
CA THR A 68 -7.50 -31.92 -18.81
C THR A 68 -8.46 -31.84 -17.62
N LYS A 69 -8.77 -32.98 -17.00
CA LYS A 69 -9.61 -33.02 -15.79
C LYS A 69 -8.97 -32.26 -14.63
N SER A 70 -7.67 -32.42 -14.43
CA SER A 70 -6.93 -31.73 -13.36
C SER A 70 -6.88 -30.21 -13.59
N LEU A 71 -6.76 -29.76 -14.85
CA LEU A 71 -6.79 -28.35 -15.22
C LEU A 71 -8.15 -27.71 -14.93
N GLU A 72 -9.26 -28.37 -15.26
CA GLU A 72 -10.61 -27.84 -14.95
C GLU A 72 -10.81 -27.70 -13.44
N GLN A 73 -10.41 -28.70 -12.65
CA GLN A 73 -10.47 -28.62 -11.19
C GLN A 73 -9.57 -27.51 -10.62
N ALA A 74 -8.42 -27.23 -11.24
CA ALA A 74 -7.56 -26.13 -10.85
C ALA A 74 -8.18 -24.77 -11.20
N ARG A 75 -8.83 -24.64 -12.37
CA ARG A 75 -9.56 -23.43 -12.77
C ARG A 75 -10.71 -23.12 -11.81
N GLU A 76 -11.51 -24.12 -11.45
CA GLU A 76 -12.58 -23.97 -10.46
C GLU A 76 -12.04 -23.52 -9.11
N ARG A 77 -10.94 -24.14 -8.63
CA ARG A 77 -10.29 -23.72 -7.39
C ARG A 77 -9.78 -22.28 -7.47
N VAL A 78 -9.12 -21.89 -8.55
CA VAL A 78 -8.64 -20.50 -8.71
C VAL A 78 -9.82 -19.52 -8.77
N ALA A 79 -10.90 -19.86 -9.48
CA ALA A 79 -12.11 -19.03 -9.54
C ALA A 79 -12.79 -18.85 -8.17
N GLN A 80 -12.60 -19.79 -7.24
CA GLN A 80 -13.11 -19.72 -5.87
C GLN A 80 -12.25 -18.87 -4.93
N HIS A 81 -11.02 -18.51 -5.32
CA HIS A 81 -10.14 -17.68 -4.49
C HIS A 81 -10.11 -16.24 -5.01
N PRO A 82 -10.44 -15.23 -4.18
CA PRO A 82 -10.31 -13.84 -4.57
C PRO A 82 -8.84 -13.52 -4.86
N MET A 83 -8.57 -13.01 -6.06
CA MET A 83 -7.26 -12.53 -6.52
C MET A 83 -6.65 -11.55 -5.51
N PRO A 84 -5.30 -11.45 -5.44
CA PRO A 84 -4.62 -10.56 -4.51
C PRO A 84 -5.18 -9.14 -4.60
N VAL A 85 -5.77 -8.73 -3.49
CA VAL A 85 -6.54 -7.49 -3.40
C VAL A 85 -5.56 -6.35 -3.27
N VAL A 86 -5.80 -5.30 -4.06
CA VAL A 86 -5.27 -3.97 -3.80
C VAL A 86 -5.38 -3.68 -2.30
N ARG A 87 -4.25 -3.38 -1.63
CA ARG A 87 -4.21 -3.16 -0.16
C ARG A 87 -4.79 -1.80 0.20
N LEU A 88 -6.12 -1.71 0.12
CA LEU A 88 -6.92 -0.66 0.74
C LEU A 88 -7.19 -1.07 2.18
N ALA A 89 -6.96 -0.15 3.12
CA ALA A 89 -7.45 -0.36 4.46
C ALA A 89 -9.00 -0.38 4.43
N ASN A 90 -9.61 -1.48 4.88
CA ASN A 90 -11.06 -1.57 5.02
C ASN A 90 -11.44 -1.15 6.43
N MET A 91 -11.81 0.12 6.58
CA MET A 91 -12.31 0.69 7.83
C MET A 91 -13.65 1.37 7.52
N GLY A 92 -14.57 1.38 8.49
CA GLY A 92 -15.89 2.02 8.33
C GLY A 92 -15.79 3.53 8.11
N ASP A 93 -16.94 4.22 8.14
CA ASP A 93 -16.97 5.68 7.97
C ASP A 93 -16.09 6.37 9.02
N LYS A 94 -15.05 7.07 8.56
CA LYS A 94 -14.08 7.74 9.44
C LYS A 94 -14.65 8.95 10.18
N TYR A 95 -15.85 9.41 9.83
CA TYR A 95 -16.56 10.48 10.53
C TYR A 95 -17.63 9.97 11.49
N ALA A 96 -17.79 8.65 11.63
CA ALA A 96 -18.72 8.08 12.60
C ALA A 96 -18.41 8.58 14.02
N GLU A 97 -19.46 8.96 14.75
CA GLU A 97 -19.34 9.48 16.12
C GLU A 97 -18.61 8.49 17.03
N GLY A 98 -17.74 9.01 17.90
CA GLY A 98 -16.99 8.22 18.89
C GLY A 98 -15.73 7.52 18.39
N GLN A 99 -15.43 7.53 17.07
CA GLN A 99 -14.19 6.91 16.55
C GLN A 99 -12.97 7.83 16.60
N THR A 100 -13.18 9.14 16.77
CA THR A 100 -12.12 10.14 16.71
C THR A 100 -11.46 10.31 18.07
N VAL A 101 -10.15 10.02 18.16
CA VAL A 101 -9.33 10.28 19.34
C VAL A 101 -8.93 11.74 19.36
N GLU A 102 -9.29 12.45 20.43
CA GLU A 102 -8.87 13.83 20.64
C GLU A 102 -7.61 13.90 21.49
N ILE A 103 -6.59 14.57 20.94
CA ILE A 103 -5.30 14.85 21.56
C ILE A 103 -4.99 16.31 21.26
N ASP A 104 -4.58 17.06 22.28
CA ASP A 104 -4.08 18.43 22.08
C ASP A 104 -2.66 18.38 21.49
N CYS A 105 -2.64 18.13 20.17
CA CYS A 105 -1.43 18.10 19.37
C CYS A 105 -0.72 19.45 19.34
N ALA A 106 -1.46 20.56 19.43
CA ALA A 106 -0.91 21.91 19.34
C ALA A 106 0.12 22.19 20.45
N SER A 107 -0.17 21.79 21.70
CA SER A 107 0.80 21.94 22.79
C SER A 107 1.92 20.90 22.80
N ARG A 108 1.75 19.80 22.05
CA ARG A 108 2.63 18.61 22.10
C ARG A 108 3.61 18.52 20.94
N ILE A 109 3.27 19.06 19.77
CA ILE A 109 4.12 19.01 18.57
C ILE A 109 5.53 19.58 18.81
N PRO A 110 5.75 20.68 19.56
CA PRO A 110 7.11 21.16 19.84
C PRO A 110 8.00 20.13 20.56
N LEU A 111 7.40 19.17 21.28
CA LEU A 111 8.09 18.13 22.04
C LEU A 111 8.19 16.83 21.23
N CYS A 112 7.06 16.36 20.71
CA CYS A 112 7.02 15.10 19.98
C CYS A 112 7.48 15.24 18.53
N GLN A 113 7.66 16.46 18.03
CA GLN A 113 8.06 16.77 16.65
C GLN A 113 7.17 16.11 15.60
N ALA A 114 5.88 15.91 15.89
CA ALA A 114 4.91 15.24 15.02
C ALA A 114 5.32 13.82 14.55
N ARG A 115 5.94 13.01 15.40
CA ARG A 115 6.36 11.62 15.08
C ARG A 115 5.29 10.74 14.42
N CYS A 116 4.01 10.90 14.76
CA CYS A 116 2.96 10.14 14.10
C CYS A 116 2.91 10.37 12.59
N CYS A 117 3.41 11.52 12.12
CA CYS A 117 3.52 11.84 10.70
C CYS A 117 4.69 11.13 10.00
N THR A 118 5.61 10.49 10.72
CA THR A 118 6.69 9.67 10.11
C THR A 118 6.26 8.22 9.90
N PHE A 119 5.09 7.83 10.39
CA PHE A 119 4.59 6.47 10.25
C PHE A 119 4.13 6.19 8.83
N LYS A 120 4.45 4.99 8.36
CA LYS A 120 4.02 4.47 7.06
C LYS A 120 2.77 3.62 7.29
N PHE A 121 1.68 3.91 6.59
CA PHE A 121 0.42 3.15 6.64
C PHE A 121 -0.36 3.26 5.33
N TYR A 122 -1.32 2.36 5.13
CA TYR A 122 -2.21 2.36 3.97
C TYR A 122 -3.41 3.27 4.20
N LEU A 123 -3.79 4.02 3.17
CA LEU A 123 -5.03 4.79 3.13
C LEU A 123 -6.24 3.86 2.94
N THR A 124 -7.38 4.27 3.50
CA THR A 124 -8.66 3.61 3.27
C THR A 124 -9.26 4.02 1.94
N LYS A 125 -10.28 3.30 1.47
CA LYS A 125 -11.06 3.72 0.30
C LYS A 125 -11.63 5.14 0.47
N GLN A 126 -12.23 5.44 1.62
CA GLN A 126 -12.80 6.76 1.90
C GLN A 126 -11.73 7.86 1.86
N ASP A 127 -10.52 7.60 2.38
CA ASP A 127 -9.41 8.57 2.33
C ASP A 127 -8.98 8.91 0.90
N LEU A 128 -9.10 7.94 -0.02
CA LEU A 128 -8.77 8.11 -1.43
C LEU A 128 -9.91 8.80 -2.20
N ASP A 129 -11.16 8.45 -1.90
CA ASP A 129 -12.36 9.03 -2.52
C ASP A 129 -12.47 10.53 -2.21
N GLU A 130 -12.06 10.96 -1.01
CA GLU A 130 -12.02 12.37 -0.61
C GLU A 130 -10.92 13.19 -1.28
N ARG A 131 -9.86 12.53 -1.79
CA ARG A 131 -8.73 13.15 -2.50
C ARG A 131 -7.96 14.22 -1.72
N VAL A 132 -8.15 14.28 -0.40
CA VAL A 132 -7.40 15.18 0.50
C VAL A 132 -6.05 14.57 0.87
N ALA A 133 -6.05 13.30 1.29
CA ALA A 133 -4.83 12.56 1.58
C ALA A 133 -4.06 12.25 0.27
N ARG A 134 -2.74 12.24 0.35
CA ARG A 134 -1.84 11.99 -0.79
C ARG A 134 -1.17 10.66 -0.56
N TRP A 135 -1.05 9.85 -1.60
CA TRP A 135 -0.39 8.56 -1.52
C TRP A 135 0.83 8.50 -2.45
N ASP A 136 1.71 7.54 -2.19
CA ASP A 136 2.92 7.31 -2.97
C ASP A 136 2.60 6.52 -4.25
N TYR A 137 2.73 7.15 -5.42
CA TYR A 137 2.48 6.49 -6.70
C TYR A 137 3.40 5.31 -7.00
N GLY A 138 4.61 5.26 -6.40
CA GLY A 138 5.51 4.11 -6.50
C GLY A 138 5.16 2.98 -5.52
N ASN A 139 4.32 3.26 -4.53
CA ASN A 139 3.86 2.33 -3.50
C ASN A 139 2.35 2.52 -3.27
N PRO A 140 1.49 1.92 -4.11
CA PRO A 140 0.08 2.23 -4.12
C PRO A 140 -0.58 2.24 -2.74
N TYR A 141 -1.31 3.34 -2.48
CA TYR A 141 -2.10 3.61 -1.28
C TYR A 141 -1.34 3.83 0.03
N TRP A 142 -0.02 3.74 0.04
CA TRP A 142 0.77 4.21 1.17
C TRP A 142 0.66 5.73 1.30
N ILE A 143 0.54 6.25 2.53
CA ILE A 143 0.62 7.68 2.80
C ILE A 143 1.91 8.26 2.20
N LYS A 144 1.78 9.30 1.36
CA LYS A 144 2.94 9.94 0.72
C LYS A 144 3.82 10.57 1.80
N GLN A 145 5.12 10.36 1.72
CA GLN A 145 6.12 11.04 2.54
C GLN A 145 6.98 12.00 1.69
N ASN A 146 7.46 13.07 2.32
CA ASN A 146 8.45 14.00 1.79
C ASN A 146 9.86 13.43 1.99
N ALA A 147 10.86 14.08 1.39
CA ALA A 147 12.26 13.68 1.51
C ALA A 147 12.80 13.72 2.96
N ASP A 148 12.14 14.44 3.86
CA ASP A 148 12.48 14.48 5.29
C ASP A 148 11.80 13.36 6.11
N GLY A 149 11.12 12.42 5.46
CA GLY A 149 10.49 11.25 6.07
C GLY A 149 9.15 11.54 6.77
N TYR A 150 8.65 12.77 6.73
CA TYR A 150 7.32 13.10 7.22
C TYR A 150 6.27 12.92 6.12
N CYS A 151 5.03 12.64 6.50
CA CYS A 151 3.92 12.63 5.57
C CYS A 151 3.83 13.98 4.84
N ALA A 152 3.38 13.95 3.59
CA ALA A 152 3.30 15.13 2.72
C ALA A 152 2.41 16.26 3.26
N HIS A 153 1.61 15.96 4.30
CA HIS A 153 0.69 16.87 4.96
C HIS A 153 1.24 17.50 6.23
N SER A 154 2.45 17.12 6.67
CA SER A 154 3.14 17.78 7.76
C SER A 154 3.71 19.12 7.30
N ASP A 155 3.48 20.18 8.07
CA ASP A 155 4.07 21.47 7.80
C ASP A 155 5.59 21.48 8.05
N GLY A 156 6.36 22.00 7.08
CA GLY A 156 7.83 21.93 7.12
C GLY A 156 8.45 22.77 8.24
N GLN A 157 7.75 23.79 8.74
CA GLN A 157 8.26 24.66 9.80
C GLN A 157 7.66 24.29 11.16
N THR A 158 6.33 24.18 11.22
CA THR A 158 5.60 24.01 12.48
C THR A 158 5.33 22.56 12.83
N ARG A 159 5.46 21.63 11.87
CA ARG A 159 5.05 20.23 11.97
C ARG A 159 3.56 20.03 12.27
N ALA A 160 2.75 21.07 12.11
CA ALA A 160 1.31 20.98 12.18
C ALA A 160 0.74 20.15 11.01
N CYS A 161 -0.31 19.37 11.26
CA CYS A 161 -1.00 18.62 10.22
C CYS A 161 -1.92 19.55 9.41
N LYS A 162 -1.61 19.73 8.11
CA LYS A 162 -2.37 20.61 7.21
C LYS A 162 -3.77 20.09 6.89
N ILE A 163 -4.00 18.80 7.06
CA ILE A 163 -5.29 18.14 6.81
C ILE A 163 -5.95 17.65 8.11
N HIS A 164 -5.65 18.26 9.26
CA HIS A 164 -6.08 17.75 10.57
C HIS A 164 -7.59 17.43 10.63
N ALA A 165 -8.44 18.33 10.12
CA ALA A 165 -9.88 18.17 10.09
C ALA A 165 -10.37 17.05 9.14
N GLN A 166 -9.54 16.64 8.18
CA GLN A 166 -9.79 15.61 7.17
C GLN A 166 -8.79 14.46 7.28
N ARG A 167 -8.17 14.32 8.46
CA ARG A 167 -7.08 13.37 8.67
C ARG A 167 -7.52 11.95 8.28
N PRO A 168 -6.60 11.12 7.73
CA PRO A 168 -6.93 9.77 7.32
C PRO A 168 -7.56 8.96 8.45
N HIS A 169 -8.34 7.92 8.12
CA HIS A 169 -9.00 7.10 9.13
C HIS A 169 -8.01 6.61 10.21
N VAL A 170 -6.85 6.08 9.78
CA VAL A 170 -5.78 5.64 10.68
C VAL A 170 -5.35 6.75 11.66
N CYS A 171 -5.22 7.98 11.18
CA CYS A 171 -4.84 9.12 12.01
C CYS A 171 -5.95 9.57 12.96
N ARG A 172 -7.23 9.27 12.67
CA ARG A 172 -8.36 9.63 13.55
C ARG A 172 -8.46 8.73 14.75
N VAL A 173 -8.28 7.43 14.54
CA VAL A 173 -8.41 6.40 15.58
C VAL A 173 -7.11 6.20 16.37
N TYR A 174 -5.99 6.74 15.88
CA TYR A 174 -4.69 6.57 16.49
C TYR A 174 -4.54 7.42 17.77
N ASP A 175 -4.27 6.74 18.89
CA ASP A 175 -3.91 7.35 20.16
C ASP A 175 -2.42 7.21 20.45
N CYS A 176 -1.70 8.34 20.52
CA CYS A 176 -0.26 8.33 20.78
C CYS A 176 0.12 8.19 22.26
N ARG A 177 -0.82 8.30 23.21
CA ARG A 177 -0.54 8.31 24.66
C ARG A 177 0.28 7.11 25.14
N ASN A 178 0.01 5.95 24.56
CA ASN A 178 0.63 4.68 24.93
C ASN A 178 1.69 4.21 23.92
N ASP A 179 1.94 4.96 22.85
CA ASP A 179 2.88 4.56 21.81
C ASP A 179 4.31 4.97 22.17
N LYS A 180 5.14 3.97 22.51
CA LYS A 180 6.54 4.16 22.90
C LYS A 180 7.45 4.64 21.76
N ARG A 181 6.98 4.63 20.52
CA ARG A 181 7.65 5.28 19.38
C ARG A 181 7.50 6.81 19.43
N VAL A 182 6.47 7.30 20.13
CA VAL A 182 6.19 8.74 20.29
C VAL A 182 6.60 9.24 21.67
N TRP A 183 6.17 8.56 22.73
CA TRP A 183 6.37 8.99 24.12
C TRP A 183 6.98 7.89 24.99
N LEU A 184 8.05 8.20 25.71
CA LEU A 184 8.50 7.37 26.82
C LEU A 184 7.54 7.53 27.99
N ASP A 185 7.13 8.77 28.24
CA ASP A 185 6.15 9.17 29.24
C ASP A 185 5.29 10.32 28.71
N PHE A 186 4.01 10.06 28.44
CA PHE A 186 3.08 11.04 27.88
C PHE A 186 2.69 12.11 28.90
N GLU A 187 2.47 11.73 30.16
CA GLU A 187 2.01 12.63 31.23
C GLU A 187 3.12 13.60 31.63
N ASN A 188 4.35 13.09 31.74
CA ASN A 188 5.53 13.92 32.04
C ASN A 188 6.13 14.59 30.79
N ARG A 189 5.48 14.47 29.62
CA ARG A 189 5.88 15.08 28.35
C ARG A 189 7.30 14.72 27.89
N ILE A 190 7.71 13.47 28.10
CA ILE A 190 9.02 12.94 27.71
C ILE A 190 8.89 12.20 26.37
N PRO A 191 9.30 12.80 25.24
CA PRO A 191 9.23 12.14 23.93
C PRO A 191 10.27 11.02 23.81
N ALA A 192 10.00 10.05 22.95
CA ALA A 192 11.01 9.07 22.54
C ALA A 192 12.17 9.73 21.76
N PRO A 193 13.33 9.10 21.59
CA PRO A 193 14.36 9.56 20.65
C PRO A 193 13.84 9.56 19.20
N MET A 194 14.23 10.53 18.36
CA MET A 194 13.77 10.57 16.96
C MET A 194 14.19 9.30 16.21
N PRO A 195 13.29 8.63 15.48
CA PRO A 195 13.66 7.52 14.64
C PRO A 195 14.53 8.01 13.48
N ASP A 196 15.45 7.16 13.04
CA ASP A 196 16.07 7.36 11.74
C ASP A 196 14.98 7.22 10.67
N THR A 197 14.80 8.28 9.89
CA THR A 197 13.80 8.36 8.82
C THR A 197 14.44 8.18 7.44
N SER A 198 15.76 7.94 7.39
CA SER A 198 16.44 7.62 6.15
C SER A 198 15.99 6.24 5.64
N GLY A 199 15.40 6.23 4.44
CA GLY A 199 14.96 5.02 3.77
C GLY A 199 13.56 5.14 3.18
N ASP A 200 13.46 4.85 1.89
CA ASP A 200 12.18 4.73 1.19
C ASP A 200 11.29 3.67 1.86
N ALA A 201 9.97 3.77 1.70
CA ALA A 201 9.10 2.65 2.05
C ALA A 201 9.54 1.42 1.22
N PRO A 202 9.63 0.22 1.84
CA PRO A 202 9.93 -0.97 1.05
C PRO A 202 8.88 -1.07 -0.05
N VAL A 203 9.34 -1.27 -1.28
CA VAL A 203 8.44 -1.53 -2.41
C VAL A 203 7.54 -2.67 -1.98
N ALA A 204 6.21 -2.56 -2.16
CA ALA A 204 5.24 -3.53 -1.64
C ALA A 204 5.60 -5.00 -1.97
N MET A 205 6.34 -5.23 -3.05
CA MET A 205 6.88 -6.53 -3.46
C MET A 205 8.05 -7.03 -2.61
N ALA A 206 8.94 -6.16 -2.12
CA ALA A 206 10.05 -6.55 -1.24
C ALA A 206 9.55 -7.15 0.08
N ASP A 207 8.46 -6.62 0.64
CA ASP A 207 7.82 -7.14 1.85
C ASP A 207 7.15 -8.51 1.61
N VAL A 208 6.63 -8.75 0.40
CA VAL A 208 6.11 -10.07 -0.01
C VAL A 208 7.25 -11.08 -0.21
N MET A 209 8.37 -10.68 -0.81
CA MET A 209 9.53 -11.55 -1.01
C MET A 209 10.20 -11.93 0.31
N LEU A 210 10.32 -10.99 1.27
CA LEU A 210 10.86 -11.26 2.60
C LEU A 210 9.95 -12.20 3.39
N ARG A 211 8.63 -11.97 3.39
CA ARG A 211 7.67 -12.90 4.03
C ARG A 211 7.68 -14.28 3.40
N GLN A 212 7.83 -14.38 2.07
CA GLN A 212 7.96 -15.66 1.40
C GLN A 212 9.25 -16.38 1.79
N ALA A 213 10.35 -15.66 1.96
CA ALA A 213 11.61 -16.22 2.44
C ALA A 213 11.49 -16.73 3.89
N GLU A 214 10.81 -15.99 4.77
CA GLU A 214 10.53 -16.40 6.15
C GLU A 214 9.62 -17.63 6.22
N ILE A 215 8.57 -17.68 5.41
CA ILE A 215 7.68 -18.85 5.30
C ILE A 215 8.44 -20.07 4.76
N ASN A 216 9.30 -19.88 3.75
CA ASN A 216 10.12 -20.94 3.19
C ASN A 216 11.16 -21.46 4.20
N ALA A 217 11.74 -20.58 5.02
CA ALA A 217 12.66 -20.95 6.10
C ALA A 217 11.94 -21.75 7.20
N ALA A 218 10.76 -21.29 7.64
CA ALA A 218 9.95 -21.99 8.64
C ALA A 218 9.47 -23.38 8.17
N ASN A 219 9.20 -23.53 6.86
CA ASN A 219 8.81 -24.82 6.28
C ASN A 219 10.01 -25.76 6.06
N GLY A 220 11.21 -25.22 5.77
CA GLY A 220 12.44 -26.01 5.62
C GLY A 220 12.94 -26.65 6.93
N ASP A 221 12.62 -26.04 8.07
CA ASP A 221 12.95 -26.61 9.39
C ASP A 221 11.99 -27.73 9.81
N ASN A 222 10.72 -27.69 9.37
CA ASN A 222 9.74 -28.76 9.62
C ASN A 222 10.02 -30.04 8.84
N GLU A 223 10.70 -29.96 7.69
CA GLU A 223 11.05 -31.13 6.89
C GLU A 223 12.23 -31.91 7.50
N LYS A 224 13.15 -31.24 8.21
CA LYS A 224 14.28 -31.89 8.90
C LYS A 224 13.89 -32.64 10.17
N VAL A 225 12.76 -32.30 10.79
CA VAL A 225 12.26 -32.99 12.01
C VAL A 225 11.58 -34.32 11.66
N ARG A 226 11.07 -34.50 10.42
CA ARG A 226 10.35 -35.72 10.00
C ARG A 226 11.22 -36.84 9.44
N ILE A 227 12.54 -36.64 9.28
CA ILE A 227 13.46 -37.65 8.72
C ILE A 227 14.20 -38.44 9.81
N ASN A 228 13.90 -38.17 11.09
CA ASN A 228 14.51 -38.82 12.26
C ASN A 228 13.49 -39.52 13.17
N GLU A 229 12.44 -40.11 12.60
CA GLU A 229 11.57 -41.10 13.27
C GLU A 229 11.61 -42.44 12.56
#